data_AF-A0A6B0WBX1-F1
#
_entry.id   AF-A0A6B0WBX1-F1
#
_cell.length_a   1.000
_cell.length_b   1.000
_cell.length_c   1.000
_cell.angle_alpha   90.00
_cell.angle_beta   90.00
_cell.angle_gamma   90.00
#
_symmetry.space_group_name_H-M   'P 1'
#
loop_
_entity.id
_entity.type
_entity.pdbx_description
1 polymer ?
#
loop_
_entity_poly.entity_id
_entity_poly.type
_entity_poly.pdbx_seq_one_letter_code
_entity_poly.pdbx_strand_id
1 'polypeptide(L)'
;MGVDKISVSFDAALGDEVRRAARRDEQGLSAWLAGAARAKLRAEALRAFLDAWKQEHGPFTAEEMRRARAELGLTERAPTP
;
A
#
# COMPACT_ATOMS: atom_id res chain seq x y z
N MET A 1 -7.88 -25.36 -1.20
CA MET A 1 -7.62 -24.11 -1.94
C MET A 1 -6.39 -24.32 -2.79
N GLY A 2 -6.43 -24.03 -4.10
CA GLY A 2 -5.29 -24.23 -5.00
C GLY A 2 -4.30 -23.08 -4.91
N VAL A 3 -3.01 -23.38 -5.05
CA VAL A 3 -1.97 -22.36 -5.20
C VAL A 3 -1.80 -22.11 -6.70
N ASP A 4 -2.07 -20.90 -7.16
CA ASP A 4 -1.72 -20.46 -8.50
C ASP A 4 -0.22 -20.10 -8.54
N LYS A 5 0.53 -20.73 -9.46
CA LYS A 5 1.99 -20.58 -9.55
C LYS A 5 2.33 -19.64 -10.69
N ILE A 6 2.89 -18.49 -10.35
CA ILE A 6 3.32 -17.46 -11.30
C ILE A 6 4.84 -17.43 -11.34
N SER A 7 5.41 -17.44 -12.55
CA SER A 7 6.83 -17.19 -12.77
C SER A 7 7.05 -15.70 -13.02
N VAL A 8 7.99 -15.09 -12.30
CA VAL A 8 8.28 -13.65 -12.38
C VAL A 8 9.78 -13.44 -12.43
N SER A 9 10.22 -12.57 -13.34
CA SER A 9 11.62 -12.17 -13.48
C SER A 9 11.85 -10.82 -12.84
N PHE A 10 12.99 -10.67 -12.17
CA PHE A 10 13.46 -9.41 -11.59
C PHE A 10 14.89 -9.16 -12.04
N ASP A 11 15.29 -7.89 -12.07
CA ASP A 11 16.69 -7.53 -12.01
C ASP A 11 17.34 -8.16 -10.77
N ALA A 12 18.59 -8.61 -10.91
CA ALA A 12 19.27 -9.37 -9.86
C ALA A 12 19.31 -8.60 -8.53
N ALA A 13 19.63 -7.31 -8.58
CA ALA A 13 19.69 -6.44 -7.40
C ALA A 13 18.33 -6.37 -6.68
N LEU A 14 17.24 -6.19 -7.44
CA LEU A 14 15.88 -6.14 -6.90
C LEU A 14 15.47 -7.49 -6.30
N GLY A 15 15.81 -8.60 -6.97
CA GLY A 15 15.55 -9.94 -6.44
C GLY A 15 16.21 -10.16 -5.07
N ASP A 16 17.42 -9.67 -4.88
CA ASP A 16 18.11 -9.76 -3.59
C ASP A 16 17.49 -8.85 -2.52
N GLU A 17 17.06 -7.64 -2.89
CA GLU A 17 16.35 -6.74 -1.99
C GLU A 17 15.03 -7.33 -1.51
N VAL A 18 14.24 -7.92 -2.42
CA VAL A 18 12.98 -8.59 -2.08
C VAL A 18 13.23 -9.75 -1.13
N ARG A 19 14.25 -10.59 -1.37
CA ARG A 19 14.60 -11.69 -0.46
C ARG A 19 15.06 -11.19 0.91
N ARG A 20 15.82 -10.09 0.96
CA ARG A 20 16.21 -9.45 2.22
C ARG A 20 15.00 -8.90 2.96
N ALA A 21 14.07 -8.25 2.27
CA ALA A 21 12.84 -7.72 2.85
C ALA A 21 11.97 -8.82 3.44
N ALA A 22 11.72 -9.89 2.69
CA ALA A 22 10.96 -11.05 3.18
C ALA A 22 11.59 -11.65 4.45
N ARG A 23 12.93 -11.75 4.50
CA ARG A 23 13.65 -12.21 5.71
C ARG A 23 13.51 -11.26 6.90
N ARG A 24 13.62 -9.94 6.68
CA ARG A 24 13.44 -8.94 7.75
C ARG A 24 12.03 -8.98 8.33
N ASP A 25 11.03 -9.28 7.49
CA ASP A 25 9.63 -9.37 7.90
C ASP A 25 9.25 -10.77 8.41
N GLU A 26 10.23 -11.68 8.53
CA GLU A 26 10.06 -13.07 8.98
C GLU A 26 9.04 -13.88 8.13
N GLN A 27 8.95 -13.56 6.83
CA GLN A 27 8.02 -14.18 5.89
C GLN A 27 8.73 -14.99 4.80
N GLY A 28 8.04 -16.04 4.32
CA GLY A 28 8.44 -16.71 3.09
C GLY A 28 8.28 -15.79 1.87
N LEU A 29 9.18 -15.90 0.89
CA LEU A 29 9.23 -15.02 -0.30
C LEU A 29 7.87 -14.90 -1.02
N SER A 30 7.19 -16.02 -1.25
CA SER A 30 5.88 -16.03 -1.92
C SER A 30 4.79 -15.34 -1.09
N ALA A 31 4.82 -15.52 0.24
CA ALA A 31 3.86 -14.87 1.14
C ALA A 31 4.08 -13.34 1.17
N TRP A 32 5.35 -12.93 1.24
CA TRP A 32 5.75 -11.53 1.20
C TRP A 32 5.34 -10.86 -0.11
N LEU A 33 5.63 -11.49 -1.26
CA LEU A 33 5.23 -10.99 -2.59
C LEU A 33 3.72 -10.91 -2.73
N ALA A 34 2.98 -11.92 -2.25
CA ALA A 34 1.52 -11.89 -2.28
C ALA A 34 0.95 -10.77 -1.38
N GLY A 35 1.60 -10.47 -0.25
CA GLY A 35 1.28 -9.33 0.60
C GLY A 35 1.49 -8.00 -0.14
N ALA A 36 2.66 -7.82 -0.74
CA ALA A 36 3.00 -6.63 -1.52
C ALA A 36 2.04 -6.42 -2.71
N ALA A 37 1.72 -7.48 -3.45
CA ALA A 37 0.76 -7.42 -4.55
C ALA A 37 -0.63 -6.99 -4.08
N ARG A 38 -1.13 -7.56 -2.98
CA ARG A 38 -2.42 -7.17 -2.40
C ARG A 38 -2.43 -5.72 -1.93
N ALA A 39 -1.35 -5.26 -1.30
CA ALA A 39 -1.22 -3.87 -0.85
C ALA A 39 -1.29 -2.90 -2.04
N LYS A 40 -0.56 -3.19 -3.13
CA LYS A 40 -0.58 -2.40 -4.36
C LYS A 40 -1.98 -2.34 -4.99
N LEU A 41 -2.62 -3.49 -5.17
CA LEU A 41 -3.97 -3.57 -5.76
C LEU A 41 -5.01 -2.84 -4.90
N ARG A 42 -4.93 -2.95 -3.57
CA ARG A 42 -5.83 -2.23 -2.66
C ARG A 42 -5.63 -0.72 -2.77
N ALA A 43 -4.39 -0.25 -2.84
CA ALA A 43 -4.10 1.18 -2.98
C ALA A 43 -4.61 1.74 -4.32
N GLU A 44 -4.48 0.97 -5.40
CA GLU A 44 -5.01 1.34 -6.73
C GLU A 44 -6.54 1.39 -6.74
N ALA A 45 -7.20 0.37 -6.18
CA ALA A 45 -8.66 0.35 -6.04
C ALA A 45 -9.17 1.51 -5.19
N LEU A 46 -8.49 1.81 -4.07
CA LEU A 46 -8.83 2.95 -3.22
C LEU A 46 -8.67 4.28 -3.97
N ARG A 47 -7.59 4.44 -4.76
CA ARG A 47 -7.40 5.66 -5.55
C ARG A 47 -8.54 5.85 -6.56
N ALA A 48 -8.86 4.80 -7.32
CA ALA A 48 -9.95 4.85 -8.29
C ALA A 48 -11.31 5.19 -7.64
N PHE A 49 -11.58 4.60 -6.47
CA PHE A 49 -12.79 4.89 -5.69
C PHE A 49 -12.84 6.37 -5.26
N LEU A 50 -11.73 6.89 -4.72
CA LEU A 50 -11.65 8.29 -4.29
C LEU A 50 -11.78 9.26 -5.46
N ASP A 51 -11.22 8.93 -6.62
CA ASP A 51 -11.34 9.76 -7.82
C ASP A 51 -12.79 9.83 -8.30
N ALA A 52 -13.50 8.70 -8.33
CA ALA A 52 -14.93 8.66 -8.66
C ALA A 52 -15.78 9.47 -7.65
N TRP A 53 -15.53 9.28 -6.36
CA TRP A 53 -16.23 10.01 -5.30
C TRP A 53 -16.03 11.53 -5.41
N LYS A 54 -14.79 11.98 -5.70
CA LYS A 54 -14.49 13.41 -5.86
C LYS A 54 -15.10 14.03 -7.11
N GLN A 55 -15.36 13.23 -8.15
CA GLN A 55 -16.09 13.71 -9.32
C GLN A 55 -17.56 13.99 -8.99
N GLU A 56 -18.15 13.19 -8.11
CA GLU A 56 -19.55 13.36 -7.68
C GLU A 56 -19.72 14.47 -6.63
N HIS A 57 -18.80 14.57 -5.66
CA HIS A 57 -18.96 15.43 -4.48
C HIS A 57 -17.98 16.61 -4.41
N GLY A 58 -17.00 16.68 -5.31
CA GLY A 58 -15.88 17.62 -5.23
C GLY A 58 -14.71 17.08 -4.39
N PRO A 59 -13.54 17.75 -4.44
CA PRO A 59 -12.38 17.37 -3.66
C PRO A 59 -12.59 17.62 -2.16
N PHE A 60 -11.99 16.77 -1.31
CA PHE A 60 -11.94 17.03 0.13
C PHE A 60 -11.22 18.36 0.43
N THR A 61 -11.88 19.20 1.20
CA THR A 61 -11.31 20.47 1.67
C THR A 61 -10.29 20.23 2.78
N ALA A 62 -9.40 21.22 2.99
CA ALA A 62 -8.42 21.16 4.08
C ALA A 62 -9.10 21.09 5.47
N GLU A 63 -10.29 21.68 5.60
CA GLU A 63 -11.10 21.64 6.83
C GLU A 63 -11.58 20.22 7.15
N GLU A 64 -12.19 19.57 6.16
CA GLU A 64 -12.68 18.19 6.27
C GLU A 64 -11.54 17.23 6.58
N MET A 65 -10.41 17.37 5.89
CA MET A 65 -9.23 16.56 6.15
C MET A 65 -8.67 16.77 7.56
N ARG A 66 -8.65 18.00 8.06
CA ARG A 66 -8.19 18.30 9.42
C ARG A 66 -9.10 17.70 10.48
N ARG A 67 -10.41 17.82 10.31
CA ARG A 67 -11.41 17.22 11.20
C ARG A 67 -11.29 15.70 11.22
N ALA A 68 -11.23 15.07 10.05
CA ALA A 68 -11.09 13.62 9.93
C ALA A 68 -9.80 13.11 10.59
N ARG A 69 -8.67 13.81 10.43
CA ARG A 69 -7.41 13.45 11.11
C ARG A 69 -7.52 13.52 12.63
N ALA A 70 -8.19 14.56 13.15
CA ALA A 70 -8.41 14.70 14.58
C ALA A 70 -9.30 13.58 15.15
N GLU A 71 -10.38 13.23 14.44
CA GLU A 71 -11.28 12.13 14.82
C GLU A 71 -10.57 10.77 14.80
N LEU A 72 -9.68 10.54 13.83
CA LEU A 72 -8.91 9.29 13.73
C LEU A 72 -7.68 9.25 14.65
N GLY A 73 -7.39 10.30 15.42
CA GLY A 73 -6.20 10.38 16.26
C GLY A 73 -4.90 10.37 15.47
N LEU A 74 -4.95 10.68 14.16
CA LEU A 74 -3.78 10.78 13.29
C LEU A 74 -3.16 12.16 13.48
N THR A 75 -2.39 12.34 14.56
CA THR A 75 -1.53 13.52 14.71
C THR A 75 -0.49 13.48 13.60
N GLU A 76 -0.23 14.60 12.90
CA GLU A 76 0.85 14.68 11.92
C GLU A 76 2.16 14.23 12.60
N ARG A 77 2.65 13.04 12.24
CA ARG A 77 3.99 12.63 12.61
C ARG A 77 4.92 13.64 11.97
N ALA A 78 5.51 14.52 12.77
CA ALA A 78 6.47 15.50 12.30
C ALA A 78 7.53 14.78 11.44
N PRO A 79 7.93 15.35 10.29
CA PRO A 79 8.98 14.75 9.48
C PRO A 79 10.23 14.61 10.35
N THR A 80 10.76 13.39 10.45
CA THR A 80 12.05 13.13 11.09
C THR A 80 13.12 13.93 10.33
N PRO A 81 13.97 14.72 11.00
CA PRO A 81 15.05 15.47 10.36
C PRO A 81 16.10 14.55 9.72
#